data_AF-B7IGX3-F1
#
_entry.id   AF-B7IGX3-F1
#
_cell.length_a   1.000
_cell.length_b   1.000
_cell.length_c   1.000
_cell.angle_alpha   90.00
_cell.angle_beta   90.00
_cell.angle_gamma   90.00
#
_symmetry.space_group_name_H-M   'P 1'
#
loop_
_entity.id
_entity.type
_entity.pdbx_description
1 polymer ?
#
loop_
_entity_poly.entity_id
_entity_poly.type
_entity_poly.pdbx_seq_one_letter_code
_entity_poly.pdbx_strand_id
1 'polypeptide(L)'
;MYDISLENNIKLSEEMLFSFAVALYTDTAMFRTARSTEFLYLSKFLSTKRFEEVLETIYFEKIGRKNFVNQIGNTEFYEINGLSIAVCKFNNQDEYYAFIDGLFDALSLDVFISIIPEGIKVHVKKRHVQKIYHRILVPLQKRLNVKRGHGIWFDFYNYNLMLDALREYKN
;
A
#
# COMPACT_ATOMS: atom_id res chain seq x y z
N MET A 1 2.50 16.95 12.63
CA MET A 1 3.95 17.18 12.89
C MET A 1 4.45 18.39 12.12
N TYR A 2 4.23 18.49 10.81
CA TYR A 2 4.58 19.68 10.04
C TYR A 2 3.90 20.96 10.56
N ASP A 3 2.57 20.97 10.74
CA ASP A 3 1.89 22.18 11.24
C ASP A 3 2.34 22.56 12.66
N ILE A 4 2.57 21.57 13.53
CA ILE A 4 3.15 21.76 14.86
C ILE A 4 4.54 22.41 14.77
N SER A 5 5.36 22.03 13.79
CA SER A 5 6.67 22.66 13.58
C SER A 5 6.54 24.14 13.19
N LEU A 6 5.55 24.49 12.39
CA LEU A 6 5.25 25.89 12.05
C LEU A 6 4.77 26.67 13.28
N GLU A 7 3.84 26.10 14.05
CA GLU A 7 3.28 26.70 15.27
C GLU A 7 4.36 26.98 16.33
N ASN A 8 5.39 26.12 16.40
CA ASN A 8 6.48 26.24 17.37
C ASN A 8 7.75 26.87 16.78
N ASN A 9 7.67 27.40 15.55
CA ASN A 9 8.80 28.02 14.86
C ASN A 9 10.05 27.11 14.75
N ILE A 10 9.82 25.79 14.67
CA ILE A 10 10.85 24.77 14.52
C ILE A 10 11.09 24.56 13.02
N LYS A 11 12.31 24.86 12.57
CA LYS A 11 12.71 24.60 11.18
C LYS A 11 13.00 23.11 11.00
N LEU A 12 12.22 22.45 10.16
CA LEU A 12 12.49 21.07 9.72
C LEU A 12 13.58 21.07 8.64
N SER A 13 14.40 20.02 8.62
CA SER A 13 15.41 19.84 7.58
C SER A 13 14.76 19.45 6.23
N GLU A 14 15.49 19.65 5.14
CA GLU A 14 15.01 19.26 3.81
C GLU A 14 14.80 17.75 3.71
N GLU A 15 15.63 16.93 4.38
CA GLU A 15 15.45 15.47 4.38
C GLU A 15 14.16 15.04 5.11
N MET A 16 13.82 15.72 6.22
CA MET A 16 12.57 15.46 6.93
C MET A 16 11.35 15.83 6.09
N LEU A 17 11.39 16.99 5.43
CA LEU A 17 10.31 17.42 4.53
C LEU A 17 10.17 16.46 3.35
N PHE A 18 11.27 16.04 2.75
CA PHE A 18 11.26 15.06 1.66
C PHE A 18 10.70 13.71 2.12
N SER A 19 11.05 13.25 3.32
CA SER A 19 10.45 12.04 3.91
C SER A 19 8.94 12.16 4.08
N PHE A 20 8.42 13.35 4.41
CA PHE A 20 6.98 13.60 4.43
C PHE A 20 6.35 13.58 3.05
N ALA A 21 7.04 14.06 2.00
CA ALA A 21 6.56 13.93 0.62
C ALA A 21 6.44 12.46 0.20
N VAL A 22 7.45 11.63 0.49
CA VAL A 22 7.42 10.19 0.23
C VAL A 22 6.26 9.52 0.96
N ALA A 23 6.14 9.76 2.28
CA ALA A 23 5.07 9.20 3.08
C ALA A 23 3.67 9.63 2.60
N LEU A 24 3.50 10.91 2.25
CA LEU A 24 2.25 11.45 1.74
C LEU A 24 1.84 10.77 0.44
N TYR A 25 2.78 10.58 -0.49
CA TYR A 25 2.51 9.87 -1.73
C TYR A 25 2.10 8.42 -1.48
N THR A 26 2.81 7.67 -0.63
CA THR A 26 2.45 6.28 -0.32
C THR A 26 1.11 6.15 0.42
N ASP A 27 0.86 7.01 1.42
CA ASP A 27 -0.34 6.98 2.26
C ASP A 27 -1.60 7.35 1.49
N THR A 28 -1.46 8.18 0.46
CA THR A 28 -2.58 8.57 -0.41
C THR A 28 -2.84 7.56 -1.53
N ALA A 29 -2.24 6.37 -1.46
CA ALA A 29 -2.26 5.35 -2.51
C ALA A 29 -1.77 5.93 -3.85
N MET A 30 -0.63 6.62 -3.80
CA MET A 30 0.04 7.24 -4.94
C MET A 30 -0.81 8.36 -5.54
N PHE A 31 -1.27 9.25 -4.67
CA PHE A 31 -2.21 10.36 -4.93
C PHE A 31 -3.61 9.99 -5.43
N ARG A 32 -3.94 8.72 -5.67
CA ARG A 32 -5.31 8.30 -6.05
C ARG A 32 -6.38 8.79 -5.08
N THR A 33 -6.01 8.99 -3.83
CA THR A 33 -6.94 9.36 -2.77
C THR A 33 -6.63 10.71 -2.13
N ALA A 34 -5.68 11.46 -2.72
CA ALA A 34 -5.29 12.80 -2.31
C ALA A 34 -6.40 13.82 -2.61
N ARG A 35 -6.48 14.86 -1.79
CA ARG A 35 -7.34 16.03 -2.00
C ARG A 35 -6.44 17.26 -2.17
N SER A 36 -7.06 18.42 -2.33
CA SER A 36 -6.36 19.70 -2.51
C SER A 36 -5.36 19.99 -1.38
N THR A 37 -5.71 19.61 -0.15
CA THR A 37 -4.85 19.75 1.03
C THR A 37 -3.55 18.96 0.90
N GLU A 38 -3.61 17.72 0.43
CA GLU A 38 -2.44 16.88 0.24
C GLU A 38 -1.55 17.44 -0.87
N PHE A 39 -2.10 17.95 -1.96
CA PHE A 39 -1.28 18.63 -2.98
C PHE A 39 -0.62 19.91 -2.47
N LEU A 40 -1.29 20.67 -1.60
CA LEU A 40 -0.71 21.83 -0.94
C LEU A 40 0.44 21.45 0.01
N TYR A 41 0.30 20.35 0.76
CA TYR A 41 1.39 19.85 1.59
C TYR A 41 2.54 19.31 0.74
N LEU A 42 2.25 18.58 -0.33
CA LEU A 42 3.26 18.07 -1.25
C LEU A 42 4.14 19.19 -1.80
N SER A 43 3.56 20.30 -2.25
CA SER A 43 4.33 21.44 -2.78
C SER A 43 5.26 22.05 -1.74
N LYS A 44 4.85 22.08 -0.46
CA LYS A 44 5.68 22.52 0.66
C LYS A 44 6.77 21.50 1.01
N PHE A 45 6.48 20.21 0.94
CA PHE A 45 7.38 19.12 1.33
C PHE A 45 8.46 18.85 0.28
N LEU A 46 8.14 19.00 -1.00
CA LEU A 46 9.11 18.87 -2.08
C LEU A 46 10.17 19.96 -2.00
N SER A 47 9.81 21.19 -1.63
CA SER A 47 10.76 22.32 -1.58
C SER A 47 11.49 22.48 -2.92
N THR A 48 12.81 22.21 -2.98
CA THR A 48 13.64 22.22 -4.20
C THR A 48 13.73 20.88 -4.92
N LYS A 49 13.21 19.81 -4.32
CA LYS A 49 13.24 18.44 -4.86
C LYS A 49 12.20 18.26 -5.96
N ARG A 50 12.56 17.45 -6.95
CA ARG A 50 11.62 17.04 -8.01
C ARG A 50 10.73 15.92 -7.47
N PHE A 51 9.48 15.89 -7.93
CA PHE A 51 8.59 14.76 -7.63
C PHE A 51 9.15 13.43 -8.14
N GLU A 52 9.93 13.45 -9.23
CA GLU A 52 10.67 12.28 -9.73
C GLU A 52 11.57 11.65 -8.66
N GLU A 53 12.18 12.44 -7.77
CA GLU A 53 13.02 11.91 -6.68
C GLU A 53 12.18 11.10 -5.67
N VAL A 54 10.89 11.45 -5.47
CA VAL A 54 9.98 10.65 -4.64
C VAL A 54 9.74 9.28 -5.28
N LEU A 55 9.55 9.25 -6.60
CA LEU A 55 9.38 8.01 -7.34
C LEU A 55 10.65 7.16 -7.30
N GLU A 56 11.82 7.76 -7.52
CA GLU A 56 13.12 7.07 -7.43
C GLU A 56 13.38 6.51 -6.03
N THR A 57 12.88 7.18 -4.98
CA THR A 57 12.99 6.68 -3.60
C THR A 57 12.12 5.45 -3.36
N ILE A 58 10.96 5.37 -4.01
CA ILE A 58 10.01 4.26 -3.86
C ILE A 58 10.35 3.10 -4.79
N TYR A 59 10.79 3.41 -6.01
CA TYR A 59 11.15 2.48 -7.07
C TYR A 59 12.67 2.44 -7.24
N PHE A 60 13.38 2.07 -6.16
CA PHE A 60 14.84 2.14 -6.16
C PHE A 60 15.49 0.91 -6.82
N GLU A 61 14.83 -0.25 -6.82
CA GLU A 61 15.33 -1.46 -7.48
C GLU A 61 14.79 -1.59 -8.90
N LYS A 62 15.64 -2.10 -9.79
CA LYS A 62 15.18 -2.54 -11.11
C LYS A 62 14.34 -3.79 -10.98
N ILE A 63 13.08 -3.68 -11.38
CA ILE A 63 12.19 -4.84 -11.49
C ILE A 63 12.67 -5.76 -12.63
N GLY A 64 12.85 -7.04 -12.32
CA GLY A 64 13.20 -8.05 -13.31
C GLY A 64 12.02 -8.35 -14.24
N ARG A 65 11.94 -7.67 -15.39
CA ARG A 65 10.80 -7.74 -16.34
C ARG A 65 10.23 -9.15 -16.56
N LYS A 66 11.09 -10.14 -16.82
CA LYS A 66 10.65 -11.53 -17.10
C LYS A 66 9.96 -12.15 -15.88
N ASN A 67 10.52 -11.95 -14.70
CA ASN A 67 9.96 -12.48 -13.46
C ASN A 67 8.65 -11.78 -13.11
N PHE A 68 8.63 -10.44 -13.23
CA PHE A 68 7.43 -9.65 -12.94
C PHE A 68 6.25 -10.01 -13.84
N VAL A 69 6.48 -10.13 -15.16
CA VAL A 69 5.44 -10.56 -16.10
C VAL A 69 4.95 -11.97 -15.78
N ASN A 70 5.86 -12.89 -15.42
CA ASN A 70 5.48 -14.24 -15.02
C ASN A 70 4.64 -14.24 -13.73
N GLN A 71 4.98 -13.43 -12.73
CA GLN A 71 4.21 -13.33 -11.49
C GLN A 71 2.82 -12.74 -11.74
N ILE A 72 2.72 -11.67 -12.52
CA ILE A 72 1.43 -11.11 -12.95
C ILE A 72 0.59 -12.19 -13.65
N GLY A 73 1.19 -12.94 -14.58
CA GLY A 73 0.53 -14.03 -15.29
C GLY A 73 0.05 -15.18 -14.39
N ASN A 74 0.66 -15.35 -13.21
CA ASN A 74 0.28 -16.34 -12.20
C ASN A 74 -0.62 -15.76 -11.10
N THR A 75 -1.16 -14.56 -11.28
CA THR A 75 -2.08 -13.95 -10.30
C THR A 75 -3.35 -14.78 -10.22
N GLU A 76 -3.77 -15.12 -9.00
CA GLU A 76 -5.02 -15.80 -8.74
C GLU A 76 -6.12 -14.78 -8.47
N PHE A 77 -7.29 -14.96 -9.07
CA PHE A 77 -8.44 -14.07 -8.93
C PHE A 77 -9.60 -14.79 -8.24
N TYR A 78 -10.28 -14.06 -7.36
CA TYR A 78 -11.36 -14.55 -6.54
C TYR A 78 -12.48 -13.52 -6.48
N GLU A 79 -13.72 -14.02 -6.46
CA GLU A 79 -14.91 -13.23 -6.19
C GLU A 79 -15.52 -13.72 -4.88
N ILE A 80 -15.50 -12.89 -3.84
CA ILE A 80 -15.99 -13.25 -2.50
C ILE A 80 -16.96 -12.18 -2.02
N ASN A 81 -18.22 -12.55 -1.81
CA ASN A 81 -19.28 -11.65 -1.34
C ASN A 81 -19.40 -10.34 -2.15
N GLY A 82 -19.17 -10.43 -3.46
CA GLY A 82 -19.19 -9.28 -4.38
C GLY A 82 -17.95 -8.37 -4.29
N LEU A 83 -16.87 -8.84 -3.66
CA LEU A 83 -15.56 -8.22 -3.71
C LEU A 83 -14.70 -8.93 -4.76
N SER A 84 -14.10 -8.15 -5.66
CA SER A 84 -13.08 -8.66 -6.57
C SER A 84 -11.71 -8.66 -5.87
N ILE A 85 -11.08 -9.83 -5.76
CA ILE A 85 -9.87 -10.04 -4.98
C ILE A 85 -8.81 -10.66 -5.89
N ALA A 86 -7.58 -10.16 -5.83
CA ALA A 86 -6.44 -10.81 -6.45
C ALA A 86 -5.39 -11.20 -5.41
N VAL A 87 -4.73 -12.33 -5.64
CA VAL A 87 -3.59 -12.82 -4.87
C VAL A 87 -2.41 -12.98 -5.81
N CYS A 88 -1.30 -12.33 -5.50
CA CYS A 88 -0.07 -12.45 -6.30
C CYS A 88 1.16 -12.55 -5.38
N LYS A 89 2.20 -13.25 -5.86
CA LYS A 89 3.47 -13.38 -5.17
C LYS A 89 4.56 -12.58 -5.89
N PHE A 90 5.24 -11.71 -5.16
CA PHE A 90 6.36 -10.91 -5.66
C PHE A 90 7.67 -11.23 -4.94
N ASN A 91 8.78 -10.84 -5.58
CA ASN A 91 10.14 -11.02 -5.07
C ASN A 91 10.59 -9.84 -4.21
N ASN A 92 10.00 -8.66 -4.38
CA ASN A 92 10.32 -7.46 -3.61
C ASN A 92 9.11 -6.51 -3.53
N GLN A 93 9.27 -5.42 -2.79
CA GLN A 93 8.22 -4.42 -2.61
C GLN A 93 7.97 -3.57 -3.86
N ASP A 94 8.99 -3.39 -4.70
CA ASP A 94 8.88 -2.56 -5.91
C ASP A 94 7.97 -3.22 -6.94
N GLU A 95 8.06 -4.54 -7.11
CA GLU A 95 7.11 -5.33 -7.90
C GLU A 95 5.66 -5.16 -7.37
N TYR A 96 5.48 -5.19 -6.05
CA TYR A 96 4.17 -4.92 -5.43
C TYR A 96 3.66 -3.51 -5.77
N TYR A 97 4.49 -2.48 -5.62
CA TYR A 97 4.10 -1.11 -5.89
C TYR A 97 3.78 -0.89 -7.37
N ALA A 98 4.56 -1.47 -8.28
CA ALA A 98 4.29 -1.42 -9.71
C ALA A 98 2.95 -2.08 -10.07
N PHE A 99 2.57 -3.19 -9.40
CA PHE A 99 1.26 -3.80 -9.59
C PHE A 99 0.13 -2.89 -9.10
N ILE A 100 0.28 -2.32 -7.90
CA ILE A 100 -0.71 -1.38 -7.36
C ILE A 100 -0.88 -0.20 -8.31
N ASP A 101 0.22 0.35 -8.81
CA ASP A 101 0.19 1.52 -9.65
C ASP A 101 -0.35 1.29 -11.05
N GLY A 102 -0.02 0.15 -11.66
CA GLY A 102 -0.41 -0.14 -13.03
C GLY A 102 -1.74 -0.89 -13.17
N LEU A 103 -2.00 -1.84 -12.26
CA LEU A 103 -2.98 -2.90 -12.51
C LEU A 103 -4.15 -2.92 -11.52
N PHE A 104 -3.98 -2.47 -10.28
CA PHE A 104 -5.03 -2.63 -9.26
C PHE A 104 -6.39 -2.05 -9.68
N ASP A 105 -6.41 -0.78 -10.11
CA ASP A 105 -7.64 -0.14 -10.58
C ASP A 105 -8.03 -0.60 -11.99
N ALA A 106 -7.06 -0.87 -12.87
CA ALA A 106 -7.31 -1.32 -14.24
C ALA A 106 -8.02 -2.69 -14.26
N LEU A 107 -7.71 -3.55 -13.31
CA LEU A 107 -8.35 -4.84 -13.09
C LEU A 107 -9.62 -4.75 -12.23
N SER A 108 -10.04 -3.54 -11.85
CA SER A 108 -11.24 -3.29 -11.02
C SER A 108 -11.26 -4.04 -9.68
N LEU A 109 -10.10 -4.23 -9.06
CA LEU A 109 -9.98 -4.94 -7.80
C LEU A 109 -10.51 -4.13 -6.61
N ASP A 110 -11.05 -4.82 -5.60
CA ASP A 110 -11.43 -4.26 -4.31
C ASP A 110 -10.39 -4.59 -3.22
N VAL A 111 -9.78 -5.76 -3.29
CA VAL A 111 -8.71 -6.20 -2.38
C VAL A 111 -7.58 -6.84 -3.19
N PHE A 112 -6.34 -6.54 -2.82
CA PHE A 112 -5.17 -7.22 -3.33
C PHE A 112 -4.33 -7.76 -2.19
N ILE A 113 -4.10 -9.06 -2.20
CA ILE A 113 -3.27 -9.76 -1.21
C ILE A 113 -1.95 -10.09 -1.89
N SER A 114 -0.90 -9.40 -1.47
CA SER A 114 0.44 -9.59 -1.99
C SER A 114 1.26 -10.45 -1.04
N ILE A 115 1.93 -11.47 -1.57
CA ILE A 115 2.89 -12.29 -0.84
C ILE A 115 4.30 -11.80 -1.25
N ILE A 116 5.02 -11.20 -0.32
CA ILE A 116 6.40 -10.67 -0.48
C ILE A 116 7.36 -11.41 0.48
N PRO A 117 8.69 -11.30 0.32
CA PRO A 117 9.64 -12.02 1.17
C PRO A 117 9.51 -11.75 2.67
N GLU A 118 8.97 -10.60 3.06
CA GLU A 118 8.78 -10.23 4.47
C GLU A 118 7.47 -10.77 5.06
N GLY A 119 6.52 -11.21 4.22
CA GLY A 119 5.21 -11.69 4.64
C GLY A 119 4.09 -11.26 3.68
N ILE A 120 2.87 -11.08 4.21
CA ILE A 120 1.73 -10.64 3.39
C ILE A 120 1.48 -9.14 3.57
N LYS A 121 1.28 -8.44 2.44
CA LYS A 121 0.81 -7.06 2.40
C LYS A 121 -0.55 -7.00 1.71
N VAL A 122 -1.53 -6.38 2.37
CA VAL A 122 -2.88 -6.27 1.83
C VAL A 122 -3.16 -4.83 1.44
N HIS A 123 -3.51 -4.62 0.17
CA HIS A 123 -4.06 -3.37 -0.33
C HIS A 123 -5.58 -3.49 -0.42
N VAL A 124 -6.30 -2.48 0.07
CA VAL A 124 -7.76 -2.45 0.07
C VAL A 124 -8.21 -1.14 -0.53
N LYS A 125 -9.15 -1.20 -1.47
CA LYS A 125 -9.76 -0.01 -2.06
C LYS A 125 -10.38 0.85 -0.96
N LYS A 126 -10.13 2.17 -0.99
CA LYS A 126 -10.44 3.10 0.12
C LYS A 126 -11.87 2.98 0.67
N ARG A 127 -12.87 2.77 -0.21
CA ARG A 127 -14.29 2.60 0.17
C ARG A 127 -14.54 1.38 1.08
N HIS A 128 -13.69 0.34 1.01
CA HIS A 128 -13.83 -0.88 1.80
C HIS A 128 -12.90 -0.93 3.02
N VAL A 129 -11.95 0.00 3.16
CA VAL A 129 -10.93 -0.03 4.24
C VAL A 129 -11.55 -0.16 5.63
N GLN A 130 -12.61 0.60 5.95
CA GLN A 130 -13.22 0.49 7.27
C GLN A 130 -13.86 -0.87 7.54
N LYS A 131 -14.53 -1.47 6.55
CA LYS A 131 -15.23 -2.74 6.72
C LYS A 131 -14.28 -3.93 6.64
N ILE A 132 -13.33 -3.93 5.70
CA ILE A 132 -12.40 -5.03 5.49
C ILE A 132 -11.21 -4.91 6.43
N TYR A 133 -10.48 -3.80 6.37
CA TYR A 133 -9.23 -3.68 7.12
C TYR A 133 -9.50 -3.62 8.63
N HIS A 134 -10.35 -2.71 9.09
CA HIS A 134 -10.55 -2.50 10.53
C HIS A 134 -11.46 -3.54 11.20
N ARG A 135 -12.48 -4.09 10.51
CA ARG A 135 -13.41 -5.05 11.13
C ARG A 135 -13.08 -6.50 10.87
N ILE A 136 -12.30 -6.83 9.84
CA ILE A 136 -11.99 -8.23 9.49
C ILE A 136 -10.50 -8.50 9.70
N LEU A 137 -9.65 -7.78 8.96
CA LEU A 137 -8.21 -8.09 8.90
C LEU A 137 -7.48 -7.76 10.21
N VAL A 138 -7.73 -6.60 10.82
CA VAL A 138 -7.10 -6.24 12.11
C VAL A 138 -7.50 -7.20 13.24
N PRO A 139 -8.79 -7.57 13.42
CA PRO A 139 -9.17 -8.60 14.39
C PRO A 139 -8.54 -9.96 14.10
N LEU A 140 -8.49 -10.39 12.82
CA LEU A 140 -7.81 -11.62 12.42
C LEU A 140 -6.32 -11.60 12.81
N GLN A 141 -5.62 -10.52 12.50
CA GLN A 141 -4.20 -10.33 12.85
C GLN A 141 -3.97 -10.48 14.35
N LYS A 142 -4.81 -9.85 15.17
CA LYS A 142 -4.73 -9.94 16.64
C LYS A 142 -4.98 -11.37 17.14
N ARG A 143 -5.99 -12.06 16.58
CA ARG A 143 -6.32 -13.45 16.92
C ARG A 143 -5.17 -14.40 16.59
N LEU A 144 -4.47 -14.16 15.49
CA LEU A 144 -3.33 -14.95 15.05
C LEU A 144 -1.99 -14.53 15.68
N ASN A 145 -1.98 -13.45 16.49
CA ASN A 145 -0.77 -12.88 17.09
C ASN A 145 0.36 -12.57 16.08
N VAL A 146 0.00 -12.13 14.88
CA VAL A 146 0.95 -11.83 13.81
C VAL A 146 1.51 -10.42 13.97
N LYS A 147 2.84 -10.23 13.84
CA LYS A 147 3.45 -8.89 13.91
C LYS A 147 3.11 -8.07 12.66
N ARG A 148 2.86 -6.77 12.83
CA ARG A 148 2.52 -5.86 11.71
C ARG A 148 3.38 -4.60 11.72
N GLY A 149 3.90 -4.20 10.56
CA GLY A 149 4.57 -2.91 10.34
C GLY A 149 4.44 -2.47 8.89
N HIS A 150 4.24 -1.16 8.66
CA HIS A 150 4.08 -0.58 7.31
C HIS A 150 3.05 -1.32 6.41
N GLY A 151 1.99 -1.85 7.00
CA GLY A 151 0.95 -2.61 6.29
C GLY A 151 1.29 -4.07 5.98
N ILE A 152 2.50 -4.54 6.33
CA ILE A 152 2.97 -5.92 6.16
C ILE A 152 2.69 -6.73 7.42
N TRP A 153 2.18 -7.94 7.26
CA TRP A 153 2.02 -8.96 8.28
C TRP A 153 3.26 -9.86 8.22
N PHE A 154 4.22 -9.61 9.11
CA PHE A 154 5.53 -10.25 9.08
C PHE A 154 5.44 -11.74 9.38
N ASP A 155 6.25 -12.52 8.65
CA ASP A 155 6.36 -13.98 8.79
C ASP A 155 5.03 -14.72 8.62
N PHE A 156 4.05 -14.09 7.97
CA PHE A 156 2.74 -14.66 7.71
C PHE A 156 2.49 -14.81 6.20
N TYR A 157 2.34 -16.05 5.74
CA TYR A 157 2.23 -16.40 4.32
C TYR A 157 0.93 -17.14 3.95
N ASN A 158 0.10 -17.47 4.94
CA ASN A 158 -1.13 -18.22 4.71
C ASN A 158 -2.29 -17.29 4.30
N TYR A 159 -2.31 -16.90 3.02
CA TYR A 159 -3.35 -16.02 2.47
C TYR A 159 -4.76 -16.65 2.48
N ASN A 160 -4.87 -17.98 2.54
CA ASN A 160 -6.17 -18.65 2.61
C ASN A 160 -6.96 -18.24 3.86
N LEU A 161 -6.29 -18.03 5.00
CA LEU A 161 -6.95 -17.52 6.21
C LEU A 161 -7.51 -16.10 6.02
N MET A 162 -6.89 -15.29 5.15
CA MET A 162 -7.42 -13.97 4.81
C MET A 162 -8.63 -14.10 3.88
N LEU A 163 -8.57 -14.98 2.88
CA LEU A 163 -9.71 -15.26 2.01
C LEU A 163 -10.90 -15.78 2.81
N ASP A 164 -10.67 -16.68 3.77
CA ASP A 164 -11.71 -17.19 4.67
C ASP A 164 -12.33 -16.08 5.52
N ALA A 165 -11.51 -15.21 6.10
CA ALA A 165 -12.01 -14.07 6.86
C ALA A 165 -12.81 -13.08 5.97
N LEU A 166 -12.41 -12.90 4.72
CA LEU A 166 -13.15 -12.06 3.76
C LEU A 166 -14.53 -12.65 3.41
N ARG A 167 -14.75 -13.96 3.58
CA ARG A 167 -16.09 -14.57 3.46
C ARG A 167 -17.06 -14.13 4.56
N GLU A 168 -16.56 -13.55 5.65
CA GLU A 168 -17.40 -12.94 6.69
C GLU A 168 -17.88 -11.53 6.30
N TYR A 169 -17.35 -10.96 5.21
CA TYR A 169 -17.73 -9.63 4.74
C TYR A 169 -19.20 -9.58 4.32
N LYS A 170 -19.97 -8.69 4.95
CA LYS A 170 -21.36 -8.38 4.57
C LYS A 170 -21.39 -6.96 4.00
N ASN A 171 -21.88 -6.82 2.77
CA ASN A 171 -22.07 -5.53 2.11
C ASN A 171 -23.05 -4.65 2.88
#